data_AF-A0A0W1A4Y0-F1
#
_entry.id   AF-A0A0W1A4Y0-F1
#
_cell.length_a   1.000
_cell.length_b   1.000
_cell.length_c   1.000
_cell.angle_alpha   90.00
_cell.angle_beta   90.00
_cell.angle_gamma   90.00
#
_symmetry.space_group_name_H-M   'P 1'
#
loop_
_entity.id
_entity.type
_entity.pdbx_description
1 polymer ?
#
loop_
_entity_poly.entity_id
_entity_poly.type
_entity_poly.pdbx_seq_one_letter_code
_entity_poly.pdbx_strand_id
1 'polypeptide(L)'
;MWEFLKSISKAEKGKTGDSKKNKQIILVRNTNNGDLTSKISLDILAKEFLLFLDLRSLLNLRLSSTELYRLVNQFLGNNPKAKDLGVVALPQGSQLFAVGDTVVHRKGVEKVTFFNGDDAFYGQEVKVSDADIKKSFNSKTTFFSKKEDAQGYIKKQTKTNNYDMVMHRPHLGCVTLKDEVTLAKLKKEHEVFTEQMSIQDAQEQNVTINPN
;
A
#
# COMPACT_ATOMS: atom_id res chain seq x y z
N MET A 1 27.47 34.37 15.34
CA MET A 1 26.39 33.41 15.00
C MET A 1 26.99 32.20 14.26
N TRP A 2 28.00 31.56 14.88
CA TRP A 2 28.82 30.51 14.24
C TRP A 2 29.13 29.34 15.20
N GLU A 3 28.51 29.31 16.38
CA GLU A 3 28.74 28.31 17.41
C GLU A 3 27.59 27.28 17.56
N PHE A 4 26.57 27.33 16.70
CA PHE A 4 25.46 26.35 16.76
C PHE A 4 25.71 25.08 15.90
N LEU A 5 26.77 25.07 15.08
CA LEU A 5 27.04 23.97 14.13
C LEU A 5 28.08 22.94 14.60
N LYS A 6 28.66 23.07 15.80
CA LYS A 6 29.66 22.11 16.32
C LYS A 6 29.10 20.99 17.20
N SER A 7 27.81 20.99 17.52
CA SER A 7 27.25 20.02 18.48
C SER A 7 26.78 18.68 17.87
N ILE A 8 26.85 18.47 16.55
CA ILE A 8 26.31 17.24 15.92
C ILE A 8 27.41 16.26 15.47
N SER A 9 28.69 16.62 15.56
CA SER A 9 29.79 15.71 15.18
C SER A 9 30.35 14.93 16.36
N LYS A 10 29.62 13.92 16.83
CA LYS A 10 30.22 12.71 17.42
C LYS A 10 29.55 11.48 16.81
N ALA A 11 30.11 11.03 15.70
CA ALA A 11 29.84 9.72 15.13
C ALA A 11 30.63 8.67 15.92
N GLU A 12 29.94 7.83 16.67
CA GLU A 12 30.52 6.56 17.15
C GLU A 12 30.29 5.48 16.11
N LYS A 13 31.41 4.89 15.66
CA LYS A 13 31.45 3.69 14.82
C LYS A 13 30.96 2.49 15.62
N GLY A 14 29.88 1.86 15.18
CA GLY A 14 29.40 0.55 15.64
C GLY A 14 29.09 -0.35 14.44
N LYS A 15 29.50 -1.61 14.55
CA LYS A 15 29.73 -2.59 13.47
C LYS A 15 28.47 -3.05 12.70
N THR A 16 28.74 -3.50 11.47
CA THR A 16 27.89 -4.25 10.53
C THR A 16 27.19 -5.46 11.14
N GLY A 17 25.88 -5.56 10.91
CA GLY A 17 25.05 -6.73 11.15
C GLY A 17 23.74 -6.63 10.35
N ASP A 18 23.36 -7.71 9.68
CA ASP A 18 22.38 -7.79 8.60
C ASP A 18 21.05 -7.05 8.84
N SER A 19 20.75 -6.11 7.95
CA SER A 19 19.48 -5.38 7.88
C SER A 19 18.37 -6.29 7.33
N LYS A 20 17.70 -7.05 8.20
CA LYS A 20 16.29 -7.40 7.97
C LYS A 20 15.52 -6.08 7.95
N LYS A 21 15.02 -5.68 6.78
CA LYS A 21 14.10 -4.55 6.60
C LYS A 21 12.84 -4.80 7.43
N ASN A 22 12.87 -4.38 8.69
CA ASN A 22 11.72 -4.37 9.56
C ASN A 22 10.80 -3.24 9.04
N LYS A 23 9.60 -3.58 8.55
CA LYS A 23 8.59 -2.59 8.17
C LYS A 23 8.32 -1.75 9.42
N GLN A 24 8.85 -0.54 9.46
CA GLN A 24 8.67 0.36 10.58
C GLN A 24 7.22 0.83 10.55
N ILE A 25 6.35 0.15 11.29
CA ILE A 25 4.99 0.61 11.54
C ILE A 25 5.18 1.94 12.29
N ILE A 26 4.97 3.05 11.59
CA ILE A 26 5.01 4.38 12.21
C ILE A 26 3.78 4.46 13.10
N LEU A 27 3.95 4.09 14.37
CA LEU A 27 2.99 4.39 15.41
C LEU A 27 2.98 5.91 15.54
N VAL A 28 1.92 6.56 15.03
CA VAL A 28 1.66 7.97 15.28
C VAL A 28 1.44 8.10 16.79
N ARG A 29 2.51 8.41 17.54
CA ARG A 29 2.41 8.65 18.98
C ARG A 29 1.59 9.91 19.18
N ASN A 30 0.50 9.81 19.93
CA ASN A 30 -0.31 10.90 20.47
C ASN A 30 0.47 11.75 21.51
N THR A 31 1.70 12.13 21.19
CA THR A 31 2.47 13.06 22.02
C THR A 31 2.56 14.36 21.26
N ASN A 32 1.71 15.30 21.68
CA ASN A 32 1.80 16.74 21.45
C ASN A 32 3.14 17.16 20.87
N ASN A 33 3.19 17.59 19.60
CA ASN A 33 4.17 18.57 19.11
C ASN A 33 3.89 18.99 17.65
N GLY A 34 3.63 20.29 17.48
CA GLY A 34 3.59 20.98 16.20
C GLY A 34 2.77 22.27 16.26
N ASP A 35 3.38 23.36 16.72
CA ASP A 35 2.85 24.73 16.96
C ASP A 35 2.26 25.46 15.71
N LEU A 36 1.90 24.72 14.66
CA LEU A 36 1.34 25.24 13.42
C LEU A 36 -0.18 25.43 13.51
N THR A 37 -0.90 24.47 14.10
CA THR A 37 -2.38 24.53 14.23
C THR A 37 -2.84 25.31 15.47
N SER A 38 -1.95 25.52 16.46
CA SER A 38 -2.22 26.29 17.69
C SER A 38 -2.34 27.80 17.44
N LYS A 39 -1.69 28.33 16.40
CA LYS A 39 -1.57 29.78 16.13
C LYS A 39 -2.22 30.22 14.83
N ILE A 40 -2.47 29.30 13.90
CA ILE A 40 -3.03 29.59 12.59
C ILE A 40 -4.30 28.76 12.43
N SER A 41 -5.39 29.42 12.04
CA SER A 41 -6.65 28.73 11.74
C SER A 41 -6.44 27.69 10.64
N LEU A 42 -7.05 26.51 10.80
CA LEU A 42 -7.00 25.43 9.81
C LEU A 42 -7.49 25.88 8.42
N ASP A 43 -8.46 26.81 8.38
CA ASP A 43 -8.95 27.40 7.13
C ASP A 43 -7.88 28.21 6.40
N ILE A 44 -7.07 28.97 7.14
CA ILE A 44 -5.97 29.77 6.58
C ILE A 44 -4.88 28.83 6.10
N LEU A 45 -4.55 27.79 6.87
CA LEU A 45 -3.60 26.76 6.45
C LEU A 45 -4.03 26.10 5.14
N ALA A 46 -5.29 25.68 5.03
CA ALA A 46 -5.81 25.02 3.83
C ALA A 46 -5.84 25.94 2.60
N LYS A 47 -6.33 27.18 2.77
CA LYS A 47 -6.53 28.12 1.65
C LYS A 47 -5.25 28.82 1.21
N GLU A 48 -4.35 29.14 2.13
CA GLU A 48 -3.18 29.99 1.84
C GLU A 48 -1.85 29.22 1.86
N PHE A 49 -1.72 28.14 2.63
CA PHE A 49 -0.43 27.44 2.76
C PHE A 49 -0.37 26.15 1.95
N LEU A 50 -1.39 25.29 2.03
CA LEU A 50 -1.34 23.97 1.39
C LEU A 50 -1.25 24.04 -0.14
N LEU A 51 -1.75 25.13 -0.76
CA LEU A 51 -1.69 25.35 -2.21
C LEU A 51 -0.25 25.47 -2.76
N PHE A 52 0.70 25.91 -1.94
CA PHE A 52 2.10 26.13 -2.36
C PHE A 52 3.02 24.95 -2.03
N LEU A 53 2.51 23.95 -1.31
CA LEU A 53 3.30 22.79 -0.95
C LEU A 53 3.29 21.76 -2.08
N ASP A 54 4.45 21.16 -2.34
CA ASP A 54 4.53 20.00 -3.21
C ASP A 54 3.88 18.76 -2.56
N LEU A 55 3.56 17.75 -3.38
CA LEU A 55 2.92 16.55 -2.87
C LEU A 55 3.74 15.92 -1.74
N ARG A 56 5.07 15.86 -1.85
CA ARG A 56 5.93 15.27 -0.83
C ARG A 56 5.78 15.99 0.52
N SER A 57 5.78 17.33 0.52
CA SER A 57 5.59 18.10 1.75
C SER A 57 4.19 17.92 2.32
N LEU A 58 3.15 17.89 1.49
CA LEU A 58 1.79 17.58 1.93
C LEU A 58 1.70 16.18 2.56
N LEU A 59 2.31 15.18 1.93
CA LEU A 59 2.35 13.82 2.46
C LEU A 59 3.10 13.76 3.80
N ASN A 60 4.21 14.49 3.95
CA ASN A 60 4.93 14.54 5.22
C ASN A 60 4.14 15.27 6.32
N LEU A 61 3.43 16.34 5.98
CA LEU A 61 2.64 17.13 6.93
C LEU A 61 1.54 16.29 7.59
N ARG A 62 1.00 15.29 6.87
CA ARG A 62 0.01 14.35 7.41
C ARG A 62 0.56 13.53 8.59
N LEU A 63 1.87 13.29 8.63
CA LEU A 63 2.50 12.44 9.64
C LEU A 63 2.75 13.21 10.95
N SER A 64 2.62 14.54 10.92
CA SER A 64 2.92 15.40 12.05
C SER A 64 1.83 15.39 13.12
N SER A 65 0.54 15.33 12.75
CA SER A 65 -0.56 15.27 13.71
C SER A 65 -1.86 14.74 13.09
N THR A 66 -2.81 14.32 13.93
CA THR A 66 -4.15 13.88 13.50
C THR A 66 -4.97 14.99 12.86
N GLU A 67 -4.81 16.23 13.30
CA GLU A 67 -5.48 17.40 12.72
C GLU A 67 -4.97 17.68 11.31
N LEU A 68 -3.64 17.72 11.14
CA LEU A 68 -3.00 17.94 9.84
C LEU A 68 -3.26 16.78 8.89
N TYR A 69 -3.33 15.55 9.41
CA TYR A 69 -3.78 14.39 8.64
C TYR A 69 -5.16 14.61 8.01
N ARG A 70 -6.16 15.00 8.81
CA ARG A 70 -7.52 15.28 8.31
C ARG A 70 -7.53 16.45 7.33
N LEU A 71 -6.84 17.54 7.65
CA LEU A 71 -6.75 18.74 6.82
C LEU A 71 -6.16 18.43 5.44
N VAL A 72 -5.02 17.75 5.40
CA VAL A 72 -4.34 17.37 4.15
C VAL A 72 -5.18 16.40 3.34
N ASN A 73 -5.85 15.44 3.98
CA ASN A 73 -6.72 14.50 3.27
C ASN A 73 -7.93 15.19 2.63
N GLN A 74 -8.58 16.12 3.35
CA GLN A 74 -9.66 16.93 2.80
C GLN A 74 -9.18 17.82 1.66
N PHE A 75 -8.04 18.50 1.84
CA PHE A 75 -7.45 19.35 0.82
C PHE A 75 -7.13 18.57 -0.46
N LEU A 76 -6.42 17.46 -0.35
CA LEU A 76 -6.08 16.62 -1.51
C LEU A 76 -7.32 15.94 -2.12
N GLY A 77 -8.34 15.62 -1.31
CA GLY A 77 -9.59 15.04 -1.81
C GLY A 77 -10.46 16.01 -2.61
N ASN A 78 -10.42 17.29 -2.26
CA ASN A 78 -11.16 18.33 -2.97
C ASN A 78 -10.36 18.95 -4.12
N ASN A 79 -9.06 18.68 -4.22
CA ASN A 79 -8.19 19.29 -5.23
C ASN A 79 -8.22 18.49 -6.55
N PRO A 80 -8.71 19.08 -7.66
CA PRO A 80 -8.78 18.37 -8.95
C PRO A 80 -7.39 18.00 -9.50
N LYS A 81 -6.33 18.74 -9.13
CA LYS A 81 -4.95 18.47 -9.55
C LYS A 81 -4.29 17.33 -8.78
N ALA A 82 -4.92 16.78 -7.74
CA ALA A 82 -4.34 15.68 -6.96
C ALA A 82 -4.05 14.45 -7.85
N LYS A 83 -4.91 14.18 -8.84
CA LYS A 83 -4.71 13.09 -9.80
C LYS A 83 -3.48 13.32 -10.67
N ASP A 84 -3.22 14.56 -11.09
CA ASP A 84 -2.01 14.93 -11.85
C ASP A 84 -0.73 14.77 -11.01
N LEU A 85 -0.87 14.84 -9.68
CA LEU A 85 0.20 14.56 -8.73
C LEU A 85 0.31 13.05 -8.41
N GLY A 86 -0.55 12.21 -8.98
CA GLY A 86 -0.54 10.76 -8.79
C GLY A 86 -1.21 10.30 -7.51
N VAL A 87 -2.12 11.09 -6.95
CA VAL A 87 -2.88 10.73 -5.75
C VAL A 87 -4.38 10.87 -6.00
N VAL A 88 -5.15 9.91 -5.52
CA VAL A 88 -6.61 9.95 -5.59
C VAL A 88 -7.19 9.80 -4.19
N ALA A 89 -8.21 10.60 -3.90
CA ALA A 89 -9.00 10.44 -2.69
C ALA A 89 -10.10 9.41 -2.90
N LEU A 90 -10.20 8.52 -1.93
CA LEU A 90 -11.14 7.42 -1.86
C LEU A 90 -12.06 7.70 -0.67
N PRO A 91 -13.27 8.22 -0.92
CA PRO A 91 -14.23 8.47 0.16
C PRO A 91 -14.69 7.15 0.79
N GLN A 92 -15.13 7.22 2.03
CA GLN A 92 -15.75 6.09 2.73
C GLN A 92 -16.91 5.51 1.91
N GLY A 93 -17.01 4.18 1.86
CA GLY A 93 -18.00 3.48 1.04
C GLY A 93 -17.62 3.31 -0.42
N SER A 94 -16.47 3.83 -0.86
CA SER A 94 -15.93 3.51 -2.19
C SER A 94 -15.79 2.01 -2.37
N GLN A 95 -16.38 1.48 -3.45
CA GLN A 95 -16.20 0.09 -3.81
C GLN A 95 -14.81 -0.09 -4.41
N LEU A 96 -13.98 -0.88 -3.71
CA LEU A 96 -12.58 -1.11 -4.09
C LEU A 96 -12.27 -2.60 -4.06
N PHE A 97 -11.37 -2.99 -4.94
CA PHE A 97 -10.92 -4.36 -5.10
C PHE A 97 -9.44 -4.46 -4.76
N ALA A 98 -9.11 -5.35 -3.83
CA ALA A 98 -7.74 -5.67 -3.47
C ALA A 98 -7.30 -6.91 -4.25
N VAL A 99 -6.07 -6.89 -4.75
CA VAL A 99 -5.38 -8.08 -5.28
C VAL A 99 -4.16 -8.33 -4.42
N GLY A 100 -4.14 -9.47 -3.74
CA GLY A 100 -3.02 -9.91 -2.91
C GLY A 100 -1.88 -10.52 -3.71
N ASP A 101 -0.87 -11.03 -3.02
CA ASP A 101 0.22 -11.81 -3.62
C ASP A 101 -0.28 -13.15 -4.19
N THR A 102 0.54 -13.80 -5.02
CA THR A 102 0.20 -15.09 -5.61
C THR A 102 0.20 -16.21 -4.56
N VAL A 103 -0.82 -17.05 -4.61
CA VAL A 103 -0.90 -18.29 -3.83
C VAL A 103 -0.59 -19.48 -4.73
N VAL A 104 0.10 -20.48 -4.18
CA VAL A 104 0.50 -21.69 -4.90
C VAL A 104 -0.67 -22.68 -4.90
N HIS A 105 -1.17 -23.01 -6.09
CA HIS A 105 -2.20 -24.03 -6.28
C HIS A 105 -1.62 -25.38 -6.69
N ARG A 106 -0.45 -25.38 -7.35
CA ARG A 106 0.28 -26.59 -7.71
C ARG A 106 1.78 -26.40 -7.52
N LYS A 107 2.45 -27.43 -7.03
CA LYS A 107 3.93 -27.45 -6.91
C LYS A 107 4.53 -28.31 -8.01
N GLY A 108 5.61 -27.80 -8.59
CA GLY A 108 6.48 -28.61 -9.46
C GLY A 108 7.10 -29.74 -8.64
N VAL A 109 7.26 -30.91 -9.27
CA VAL A 109 7.85 -32.09 -8.63
C VAL A 109 9.38 -31.93 -8.65
N GLU A 110 9.99 -31.54 -7.52
CA GLU A 110 11.45 -31.41 -7.42
C GLU A 110 12.18 -32.76 -7.31
N LYS A 111 11.47 -33.81 -6.87
CA LYS A 111 11.99 -35.17 -6.80
C LYS A 111 10.89 -36.13 -7.17
N VAL A 112 11.13 -36.92 -8.23
CA VAL A 112 10.36 -38.11 -8.57
C VAL A 112 10.47 -39.07 -7.38
N THR A 113 9.60 -38.88 -6.40
CA THR A 113 9.36 -39.84 -5.34
C THR A 113 8.20 -40.68 -5.81
N PHE A 114 8.36 -41.99 -5.65
CA PHE A 114 7.60 -43.13 -6.16
C PHE A 114 6.07 -43.08 -5.95
N PHE A 115 5.40 -42.04 -6.44
CA PHE A 115 3.96 -41.91 -6.47
C PHE A 115 3.49 -42.19 -7.90
N ASN A 116 2.76 -43.30 -8.02
CA ASN A 116 2.08 -43.72 -9.23
C ASN A 116 0.98 -42.71 -9.59
N GLY A 117 1.05 -42.08 -10.78
CA GLY A 117 -0.10 -41.38 -11.38
C GLY A 117 0.18 -39.99 -11.96
N ASP A 118 -0.89 -39.40 -12.52
CA ASP A 118 -0.97 -38.11 -13.21
C ASP A 118 -0.29 -36.93 -12.47
N ASP A 119 -0.23 -36.97 -11.13
CA ASP A 119 0.39 -35.94 -10.29
C ASP A 119 1.91 -35.78 -10.52
N ALA A 120 2.59 -36.84 -10.96
CA ALA A 120 4.01 -36.78 -11.31
C ALA A 120 4.27 -35.96 -12.58
N PHE A 121 3.28 -35.85 -13.47
CA PHE A 121 3.37 -35.16 -14.75
C PHE A 121 2.77 -33.75 -14.71
N TYR A 122 1.67 -33.57 -14.00
CA TYR A 122 0.91 -32.31 -13.98
C TYR A 122 1.17 -31.43 -12.75
N GLY A 123 2.03 -31.90 -11.83
CA GLY A 123 2.35 -31.25 -10.55
C GLY A 123 1.31 -31.55 -9.48
N GLN A 124 1.76 -31.60 -8.22
CA GLN A 124 0.92 -31.93 -7.08
C GLN A 124 -0.02 -30.77 -6.75
N GLU A 125 -1.32 -31.05 -6.66
CA GLU A 125 -2.31 -30.08 -6.20
C GLU A 125 -2.09 -29.73 -4.73
N VAL A 126 -2.07 -28.43 -4.45
CA VAL A 126 -1.96 -27.89 -3.10
C VAL A 126 -3.34 -27.41 -2.69
N LYS A 127 -3.86 -27.96 -1.59
CA LYS A 127 -5.08 -27.46 -0.97
C LYS A 127 -4.79 -26.08 -0.38
N VAL A 128 -5.26 -25.04 -1.06
CA VAL A 128 -5.16 -23.66 -0.59
C VAL A 128 -6.12 -23.46 0.57
N SER A 129 -5.61 -22.99 1.71
CA SER A 129 -6.43 -22.65 2.88
C SER A 129 -6.83 -21.18 2.87
N ASP A 130 -7.92 -20.84 3.55
CA ASP A 130 -8.34 -19.45 3.76
C ASP A 130 -7.25 -18.62 4.45
N ALA A 131 -6.42 -19.25 5.29
CA ALA A 131 -5.29 -18.60 5.94
C ALA A 131 -4.21 -18.19 4.93
N ASP A 132 -3.94 -19.01 3.92
CA ASP A 132 -2.98 -18.69 2.85
C ASP A 132 -3.49 -17.51 2.00
N ILE A 133 -4.78 -17.52 1.68
CA ILE A 133 -5.44 -16.42 0.96
C ILE A 133 -5.37 -15.13 1.78
N LYS A 134 -5.73 -15.16 3.06
CA LYS A 134 -5.64 -13.98 3.94
C LYS A 134 -4.21 -13.45 4.04
N LYS A 135 -3.22 -14.33 4.15
CA LYS A 135 -1.80 -13.97 4.22
C LYS A 135 -1.31 -13.26 2.96
N SER A 136 -1.89 -13.55 1.79
CA SER A 136 -1.53 -12.90 0.52
C SER A 136 -1.75 -11.38 0.54
N PHE A 137 -2.63 -10.85 1.39
CA PHE A 137 -2.95 -9.42 1.44
C PHE A 137 -2.06 -8.59 2.40
N ASN A 138 -1.08 -9.20 3.08
CA ASN A 138 -0.31 -8.52 4.15
C ASN A 138 1.00 -7.83 3.68
N SER A 139 1.53 -8.16 2.51
CA SER A 139 2.85 -7.67 2.08
C SER A 139 2.81 -6.62 0.97
N LYS A 140 1.98 -6.82 -0.06
CA LYS A 140 1.96 -6.05 -1.31
C LYS A 140 0.58 -6.05 -1.97
N THR A 141 -0.45 -5.61 -1.25
CA THR A 141 -1.79 -5.51 -1.82
C THR A 141 -1.85 -4.38 -2.85
N THR A 142 -2.35 -4.72 -4.02
CA THR A 142 -2.65 -3.76 -5.07
C THR A 142 -4.14 -3.47 -5.09
N PHE A 143 -4.52 -2.21 -5.20
CA PHE A 143 -5.93 -1.79 -5.19
C PHE A 143 -6.40 -1.35 -6.56
N PHE A 144 -7.69 -1.56 -6.85
CA PHE A 144 -8.34 -1.19 -8.09
C PHE A 144 -9.73 -0.61 -7.82
N SER A 145 -10.13 0.36 -8.62
CA SER A 145 -11.47 0.97 -8.60
C SER A 145 -12.53 0.06 -9.26
N LYS A 146 -12.13 -0.69 -10.29
CA LYS A 146 -13.00 -1.57 -11.08
C LYS A 146 -12.64 -3.03 -10.89
N LYS A 147 -13.66 -3.89 -10.88
CA LYS A 147 -13.49 -5.34 -10.72
C LYS A 147 -12.81 -5.95 -11.93
N GLU A 148 -13.12 -5.44 -13.12
CA GLU A 148 -12.64 -5.91 -14.40
C GLU A 148 -11.12 -5.72 -14.52
N ASP A 149 -10.62 -4.57 -14.08
CA ASP A 149 -9.19 -4.26 -14.07
C ASP A 149 -8.44 -5.15 -13.07
N ALA A 150 -9.01 -5.37 -11.88
CA ALA A 150 -8.47 -6.29 -10.88
C ALA A 150 -8.40 -7.72 -11.43
N GLN A 151 -9.46 -8.19 -12.09
CA GLN A 151 -9.50 -9.51 -12.72
C GLN A 151 -8.52 -9.61 -13.89
N GLY A 152 -8.40 -8.57 -14.71
CA GLY A 152 -7.40 -8.49 -15.77
C GLY A 152 -5.98 -8.57 -15.22
N TYR A 153 -5.70 -7.90 -14.11
CA TYR A 153 -4.43 -7.99 -13.41
C TYR A 153 -4.16 -9.40 -12.85
N ILE A 154 -5.15 -10.02 -12.21
CA ILE A 154 -5.06 -11.42 -11.74
C ILE A 154 -4.71 -12.36 -12.89
N LYS A 155 -5.39 -12.24 -14.04
CA LYS A 155 -5.10 -13.06 -15.22
C LYS A 155 -3.67 -12.88 -15.70
N LYS A 156 -3.17 -11.64 -15.79
CA LYS A 156 -1.79 -11.33 -16.19
C LYS A 156 -0.73 -11.90 -15.23
N GLN A 157 -1.04 -11.95 -13.93
CA GLN A 157 -0.13 -12.45 -12.89
C GLN A 157 -0.28 -13.96 -12.62
N THR A 158 -1.32 -14.59 -13.18
CA THR A 158 -1.55 -16.03 -13.05
C THR A 158 -0.51 -16.77 -13.87
N LYS A 159 0.18 -17.72 -13.24
CA LYS A 159 1.16 -18.58 -13.90
C LYS A 159 0.55 -19.94 -14.15
N THR A 160 0.59 -20.38 -15.39
CA THR A 160 0.19 -21.73 -15.81
C THR A 160 1.42 -22.57 -16.16
N ASN A 161 1.26 -23.89 -16.14
CA ASN A 161 2.25 -24.82 -16.70
C ASN A 161 1.99 -25.04 -18.21
N ASN A 162 2.78 -25.92 -18.83
CA ASN A 162 2.66 -26.28 -20.26
C ASN A 162 1.34 -26.99 -20.64
N TYR A 163 0.49 -27.31 -19.66
CA TYR A 163 -0.79 -27.96 -19.82
C TYR A 163 -1.96 -27.03 -19.46
N ASP A 164 -1.71 -25.71 -19.46
CA ASP A 164 -2.66 -24.66 -19.10
C ASP A 164 -3.25 -24.77 -17.68
N MET A 165 -2.59 -25.54 -16.80
CA MET A 165 -3.02 -25.68 -15.41
C MET A 165 -2.43 -24.57 -14.54
N VAL A 166 -3.24 -24.00 -13.65
CA VAL A 166 -2.84 -22.90 -12.78
C VAL A 166 -1.86 -23.39 -11.70
N MET A 167 -0.64 -22.86 -11.75
CA MET A 167 0.40 -23.10 -10.74
C MET A 167 0.32 -22.08 -9.62
N HIS A 168 0.20 -20.81 -9.98
CA HIS A 168 0.14 -19.68 -9.05
C HIS A 168 -0.91 -18.69 -9.48
N ARG A 169 -1.69 -18.17 -8.53
CA ARG A 169 -2.73 -17.18 -8.82
C ARG A 169 -2.88 -16.17 -7.67
N PRO A 170 -2.97 -14.86 -7.95
CA PRO A 170 -3.36 -13.89 -6.95
C PRO A 170 -4.86 -13.94 -6.63
N HIS A 171 -5.23 -13.57 -5.41
CA HIS A 171 -6.62 -13.58 -4.95
C HIS A 171 -7.24 -12.18 -4.94
N LEU A 172 -8.54 -12.14 -5.23
CA LEU A 172 -9.35 -10.94 -5.18
C LEU A 172 -9.97 -10.79 -3.79
N GLY A 173 -9.88 -9.61 -3.21
CA GLY A 173 -10.59 -9.23 -1.99
C GLY A 173 -11.46 -8.01 -2.23
N CYS A 174 -12.55 -7.91 -1.49
CA CYS A 174 -13.32 -6.69 -1.37
C CYS A 174 -12.74 -5.84 -0.25
N VAL A 175 -12.70 -4.53 -0.48
CA VAL A 175 -12.09 -3.57 0.45
C VAL A 175 -13.17 -2.75 1.14
N THR A 176 -13.03 -2.58 2.44
CA THR A 176 -13.81 -1.65 3.25
C THR A 176 -12.88 -0.62 3.87
N LEU A 177 -13.14 0.66 3.57
CA LEU A 177 -12.41 1.79 4.14
C LEU A 177 -13.08 2.24 5.44
N LYS A 178 -12.30 2.45 6.49
CA LYS A 178 -12.77 2.93 7.79
C LYS A 178 -12.84 4.46 7.87
N ASP A 179 -11.88 5.15 7.25
CA ASP A 179 -11.79 6.60 7.28
C ASP A 179 -12.76 7.24 6.28
N GLU A 180 -13.20 8.47 6.61
CA GLU A 180 -14.01 9.32 5.73
C GLU A 180 -13.35 9.53 4.35
N VAL A 181 -12.04 9.74 4.34
CA VAL A 181 -11.23 9.88 3.12
C VAL A 181 -9.89 9.17 3.30
N THR A 182 -9.64 8.17 2.44
CA THR A 182 -8.36 7.48 2.31
C THR A 182 -7.65 7.96 1.06
N LEU A 183 -6.32 8.12 1.07
CA LEU A 183 -5.57 8.57 -0.10
C LEU A 183 -4.81 7.40 -0.71
N ALA A 184 -5.12 7.08 -1.95
CA ALA A 184 -4.37 6.10 -2.73
C ALA A 184 -3.38 6.80 -3.64
N LYS A 185 -2.19 6.22 -3.74
CA LYS A 185 -1.19 6.57 -4.74
C LYS A 185 -1.46 5.77 -6.01
N LEU A 186 -1.59 6.47 -7.13
CA LEU A 186 -1.68 5.87 -8.44
C LEU A 186 -0.29 5.39 -8.87
N LYS A 187 -0.22 4.22 -9.50
CA LYS A 187 1.00 3.74 -10.11
C LYS A 187 1.28 4.55 -11.38
N LYS A 188 2.52 5.00 -11.52
CA LYS A 188 2.97 5.67 -12.74
C LYS A 188 3.61 4.66 -13.67
N GLU A 189 3.15 4.59 -14.90
CA GLU A 189 3.80 3.85 -15.99
C GLU A 189 4.18 4.86 -17.07
N HIS A 190 5.49 5.00 -17.32
CA HIS A 190 6.05 6.06 -18.16
C HIS A 190 5.61 7.46 -17.67
N GLU A 191 4.84 8.19 -18.46
CA GLU A 191 4.33 9.54 -18.11
C GLU A 191 2.87 9.55 -17.64
N VAL A 192 2.19 8.39 -17.60
CA VAL A 192 0.75 8.29 -17.33
C VAL A 192 0.51 7.52 -16.02
N PHE A 193 -0.45 8.00 -15.23
CA PHE A 193 -0.94 7.27 -14.05
C PHE A 193 -1.97 6.22 -14.44
N THR A 194 -1.85 5.02 -13.87
CA THR A 194 -2.75 3.89 -14.15
C THR A 194 -3.75 3.67 -13.00
N GLU A 195 -4.80 2.88 -13.27
CA GLU A 195 -5.81 2.47 -12.29
C GLU A 195 -5.24 1.60 -11.15
N GLN A 196 -4.01 1.11 -11.31
CA GLN A 196 -3.33 0.37 -10.25
C GLN A 196 -2.97 1.32 -9.10
N MET A 197 -3.46 1.01 -7.90
CA MET A 197 -3.28 1.86 -6.73
C MET A 197 -2.54 1.15 -5.59
N SER A 198 -1.86 1.95 -4.78
CA SER A 198 -1.32 1.55 -3.47
C SER A 198 -1.87 2.50 -2.41
N ILE A 199 -2.51 1.97 -1.38
CA ILE A 199 -2.87 2.77 -0.21
C ILE A 199 -1.58 3.02 0.58
N GLN A 200 -1.36 4.27 1.00
CA GLN A 200 -0.09 4.65 1.63
C GLN A 200 0.05 4.00 3.01
N ASP A 201 1.26 3.53 3.35
CA ASP A 201 1.57 2.73 4.55
C ASP A 201 0.96 3.25 5.87
N ALA A 202 0.88 4.58 6.05
CA ALA A 202 0.26 5.21 7.23
C ALA A 202 -1.26 4.96 7.35
N GLN A 203 -1.90 4.46 6.28
CA GLN A 203 -3.34 4.22 6.16
C GLN A 203 -3.67 2.73 6.05
N GLU A 204 -2.69 1.82 6.06
CA GLU A 204 -2.94 0.37 5.95
C GLU A 204 -3.88 -0.14 7.06
N GLN A 205 -3.84 0.46 8.26
CA GLN A 205 -4.74 0.12 9.37
C GLN A 205 -6.22 0.52 9.14
N ASN A 206 -6.45 1.42 8.17
CA ASN A 206 -7.77 1.96 7.85
C ASN A 206 -8.47 1.16 6.74
N VAL A 207 -7.83 0.08 6.29
CA VAL A 207 -8.31 -0.80 5.22
C VAL A 207 -8.62 -2.17 5.82
N THR A 208 -9.84 -2.65 5.61
CA THR A 208 -10.20 -4.05 5.89
C THR A 208 -10.40 -4.76 4.57
N ILE A 209 -9.71 -5.89 4.38
CA ILE A 209 -9.82 -6.69 3.16
C ILE A 209 -10.54 -7.98 3.53
N ASN A 210 -11.66 -8.22 2.86
CA ASN A 210 -12.39 -9.48 2.93
C ASN A 210 -12.06 -10.28 1.67
N PRO A 211 -11.30 -11.38 1.76
CA PRO A 211 -11.07 -12.26 0.62
C PRO A 211 -12.40 -12.78 0.08
N ASN A 212 -12.54 -12.79 -1.25
CA ASN A 212 -13.64 -13.47 -1.94
C ASN A 212 -13.28 -14.92 -2.28
#